data_AF-A0A7W5MQ33-F1
#
_entry.id   AF-A0A7W5MQ33-F1
#
_cell.length_a   1.000
_cell.length_b   1.000
_cell.length_c   1.000
_cell.angle_alpha   90.00
_cell.angle_beta   90.00
_cell.angle_gamma   90.00
#
_symmetry.space_group_name_H-M   'P 1'
#
loop_
_entity.id
_entity.type
_entity.pdbx_description
1 polymer ?
#
loop_
_entity_poly.entity_id
_entity_poly.type
_entity_poly.pdbx_seq_one_letter_code
_entity_poly.pdbx_strand_id
1 'polypeptide(L)'
;MTISPAILGQLPLPDIRAVIFYKRDQITTDLICCDVEVGGAVWTFHEETAGWSDLIKHLSALPGLRSDWYEAVVNPPFTTAETIAFDRR
;
A
#
# COMPACT_ATOMS: atom_id res chain seq x y z
N MET A 1 -7.13 -7.95 11.93
CA MET A 1 -7.22 -6.47 11.82
C MET A 1 -8.11 -6.16 10.64
N THR A 2 -8.92 -5.09 10.70
CA THR A 2 -9.83 -4.69 9.61
C THR A 2 -9.58 -3.23 9.31
N ILE A 3 -9.43 -2.87 8.04
CA ILE A 3 -9.29 -1.48 7.60
C ILE A 3 -10.68 -0.85 7.65
N SER A 4 -10.94 -0.10 8.71
CA SER A 4 -12.22 0.59 8.92
C SER A 4 -12.13 2.05 8.48
N PRO A 5 -13.26 2.76 8.30
CA PRO A 5 -13.26 4.20 8.06
C PRO A 5 -12.47 5.00 9.11
N ALA A 6 -12.44 4.53 10.36
CA ALA A 6 -11.65 5.15 11.43
C ALA A 6 -10.14 5.02 11.19
N ILE A 7 -9.68 3.88 10.65
CA ILE A 7 -8.28 3.70 10.24
C ILE A 7 -7.96 4.59 9.04
N LEU A 8 -8.83 4.63 8.03
CA LEU A 8 -8.64 5.52 6.88
C LEU A 8 -8.58 7.00 7.28
N GLY A 9 -9.34 7.38 8.31
CA GLY A 9 -9.28 8.72 8.92
C GLY A 9 -7.93 9.06 9.58
N GLN A 10 -7.11 8.06 9.92
CA GLN A 10 -5.73 8.25 10.39
C GLN A 10 -4.71 8.37 9.24
N LEU A 11 -5.15 8.20 7.99
CA LEU A 11 -4.33 8.32 6.79
C LEU A 11 -4.77 9.51 5.92
N PRO A 12 -4.86 10.75 6.45
CA PRO A 12 -5.27 11.90 5.64
C PRO A 12 -4.31 12.11 4.46
N LEU A 13 -4.87 12.15 3.23
CA LEU A 13 -4.09 12.24 1.98
C LEU A 13 -3.07 13.39 1.93
N PRO A 14 -3.34 14.59 2.50
CA PRO A 14 -2.35 15.66 2.56
C PRO A 14 -1.12 15.34 3.42
N ASP A 15 -1.23 14.44 4.39
CA ASP A 15 -0.15 14.14 5.34
C ASP A 15 0.61 12.85 4.97
N ILE A 16 0.13 12.10 3.97
CA ILE A 16 0.85 10.95 3.42
C ILE A 16 2.12 11.43 2.74
N ARG A 17 3.26 10.86 3.16
CA ARG A 17 4.60 11.16 2.61
C ARG A 17 5.05 10.13 1.60
N ALA A 18 4.75 8.86 1.84
CA ALA A 18 5.14 7.77 0.95
C ALA A 18 4.09 6.66 0.97
N VAL A 19 3.93 5.98 -0.16
CA VAL A 19 3.19 4.73 -0.30
C VAL A 19 4.08 3.73 -1.01
N ILE A 20 4.37 2.61 -0.35
CA ILE A 20 5.23 1.56 -0.87
C ILE A 20 4.42 0.27 -0.91
N PHE A 21 4.34 -0.35 -2.09
CA PHE A 21 3.78 -1.69 -2.25
C PHE A 21 4.91 -2.68 -2.42
N TYR A 22 4.80 -3.83 -1.79
CA TYR A 22 5.80 -4.88 -1.95
C TYR A 22 5.20 -6.26 -1.81
N LYS A 23 5.86 -7.26 -2.40
CA LYS A 23 5.52 -8.66 -2.14
C LYS A 23 6.34 -9.19 -1.00
N ARG A 24 5.67 -9.85 -0.06
CA ARG A 24 6.31 -10.70 0.92
C ARG A 24 6.25 -12.14 0.42
N ASP A 25 7.40 -12.72 0.17
CA ASP A 25 7.52 -14.13 -0.20
C ASP A 25 6.95 -15.00 0.92
N GLN A 26 5.85 -15.70 0.64
CA GLN A 26 5.38 -16.83 1.45
C GLN A 26 5.70 -18.13 0.71
N ILE A 27 5.67 -19.26 1.43
CA ILE A 27 6.11 -20.56 0.89
C ILE A 27 5.32 -20.99 -0.36
N THR A 28 4.05 -20.57 -0.49
CA THR A 28 3.15 -20.98 -1.57
C THR A 28 2.45 -19.84 -2.30
N THR A 29 2.57 -18.60 -1.80
CA THR A 29 1.78 -17.44 -2.24
C THR A 29 2.60 -16.17 -2.14
N ASP A 30 2.39 -15.27 -3.09
CA ASP A 30 2.87 -13.90 -2.99
C ASP A 30 1.80 -13.10 -2.22
N LEU A 31 2.15 -12.54 -1.06
CA LEU A 31 1.25 -11.62 -0.33
C LEU A 31 1.66 -10.18 -0.64
N ILE A 32 0.77 -9.41 -1.25
CA ILE A 32 0.98 -7.97 -1.46
C ILE A 32 0.76 -7.23 -0.13
N CYS A 33 1.78 -6.48 0.26
CA CYS A 33 1.78 -5.56 1.39
C CYS A 33 1.78 -4.11 0.91
N CYS A 34 1.32 -3.21 1.77
CA CYS A 34 1.33 -1.77 1.56
C CYS A 34 1.78 -1.07 2.84
N ASP A 35 2.86 -0.31 2.73
CA ASP A 35 3.31 0.61 3.76
C ASP A 35 2.89 2.04 3.40
N VAL A 36 2.21 2.70 4.33
CA VAL A 36 1.80 4.10 4.22
C VAL A 36 2.53 4.92 5.28
N GLU A 37 3.40 5.82 4.86
CA GLU A 37 4.07 6.75 5.76
C GLU A 37 3.21 8.01 5.94
N VAL A 38 2.76 8.27 7.17
CA VAL A 38 1.98 9.45 7.55
C VAL A 38 2.44 9.96 8.91
N GLY A 39 2.64 11.27 9.04
CA GLY A 39 3.03 11.89 10.32
C GLY A 39 4.32 11.34 10.95
N GLY A 40 5.22 10.76 10.15
CA GLY A 40 6.46 10.13 10.63
C GLY A 40 6.29 8.70 11.18
N ALA A 41 5.09 8.11 11.06
CA ALA A 41 4.82 6.72 11.37
C ALA A 41 4.52 5.93 10.07
N VAL A 42 4.84 4.64 10.08
CA VAL A 42 4.52 3.72 8.99
C VAL A 42 3.38 2.81 9.42
N TRP A 43 2.33 2.76 8.60
CA TRP A 43 1.21 1.84 8.73
C TRP A 43 1.33 0.75 7.68
N THR A 44 1.43 -0.51 8.14
CA THR A 44 1.56 -1.67 7.25
C THR A 44 0.23 -2.40 7.14
N PHE A 45 -0.19 -2.65 5.90
CA PHE A 45 -1.38 -3.41 5.52
C PHE A 45 -1.00 -4.53 4.55
N HIS A 46 -1.91 -5.49 4.34
CA HIS A 46 -1.75 -6.52 3.32
C HIS A 46 -3.08 -6.85 2.65
N GLU A 47 -3.02 -7.41 1.44
CA GLU A 47 -4.18 -7.59 0.57
C GLU A 47 -5.30 -8.49 1.12
N GLU A 48 -4.94 -9.46 1.97
CA GLU A 48 -5.92 -10.31 2.66
C GLU A 48 -6.61 -9.61 3.84
N THR A 49 -6.22 -8.38 4.19
CA THR A 49 -6.88 -7.61 5.25
C THR A 49 -8.27 -7.18 4.79
N ALA A 50 -9.30 -7.49 5.58
CA ALA A 50 -10.65 -7.01 5.31
C ALA A 50 -10.66 -5.47 5.21
N GLY A 51 -11.21 -4.93 4.12
CA GLY A 51 -11.18 -3.49 3.80
C GLY A 51 -10.01 -3.04 2.91
N TRP A 52 -9.19 -3.97 2.40
CA TRP A 52 -8.10 -3.67 1.46
C TRP A 52 -8.55 -2.83 0.25
N SER A 53 -9.67 -3.19 -0.39
CA SER A 53 -10.21 -2.43 -1.53
C SER A 53 -10.52 -0.97 -1.18
N ASP A 54 -10.97 -0.71 0.05
CA ASP A 54 -11.26 0.64 0.51
C ASP A 54 -9.98 1.43 0.75
N LEU A 55 -8.91 0.79 1.26
CA LEU A 55 -7.58 1.39 1.35
C LEU A 55 -7.06 1.77 -0.04
N ILE A 56 -7.10 0.84 -1.01
CA ILE A 56 -6.63 1.11 -2.37
C ILE A 56 -7.41 2.26 -3.01
N LYS A 57 -8.74 2.28 -2.84
CA LYS A 57 -9.60 3.38 -3.32
C LYS A 57 -9.23 4.72 -2.68
N HIS A 58 -8.97 4.74 -1.38
CA HIS A 58 -8.54 5.94 -0.65
C HIS A 58 -7.19 6.45 -1.16
N LEU A 59 -6.19 5.57 -1.26
CA LEU A 59 -4.85 5.92 -1.75
C LEU A 59 -4.85 6.35 -3.22
N SER A 60 -5.74 5.79 -4.05
CA SER A 60 -5.90 6.16 -5.46
C SER A 60 -6.33 7.62 -5.67
N ALA A 61 -6.81 8.29 -4.61
CA ALA A 61 -7.11 9.72 -4.63
C ALA A 61 -5.87 10.61 -4.40
N LEU A 62 -4.69 10.04 -4.11
CA LEU A 62 -3.42 10.77 -4.02
C LEU A 62 -2.97 11.27 -5.40
N PRO A 63 -2.80 12.60 -5.59
CA PRO A 63 -2.20 13.12 -6.81
C PRO A 63 -0.76 12.62 -6.94
N GLY A 64 -0.44 11.92 -8.02
CA GLY A 64 0.89 11.38 -8.29
C GLY A 64 1.13 9.95 -7.81
N LEU A 65 0.10 9.25 -7.30
CA LEU A 65 0.19 7.80 -7.13
C LEU A 65 0.38 7.14 -8.50
N ARG A 66 1.41 6.30 -8.62
CA ARG A 66 1.71 5.55 -9.84
C ARG A 66 0.52 4.65 -10.22
N SER A 67 -0.03 4.76 -11.42
CA SER A 67 -1.19 3.97 -11.83
C SER A 67 -0.88 2.50 -12.13
N ASP A 68 0.38 2.19 -12.43
CA ASP A 68 0.95 0.86 -12.73
C ASP A 68 1.60 0.22 -11.49
N TRP A 69 1.32 0.71 -10.27
CA TRP A 69 1.91 0.17 -9.04
C TRP A 69 1.69 -1.35 -8.91
N TYR A 70 0.49 -1.81 -9.27
CA TYR A 70 0.11 -3.22 -9.14
C TYR A 70 0.92 -4.09 -10.09
N GLU A 71 1.04 -3.70 -11.36
CA GLU A 71 1.78 -4.48 -12.36
C GLU A 71 3.26 -4.64 -11.98
N ALA A 72 3.88 -3.57 -11.48
CA ALA A 72 5.28 -3.64 -11.08
C ALA A 72 5.51 -4.37 -9.75
N VAL A 73 4.51 -4.42 -8.86
CA VAL A 73 4.65 -5.18 -7.62
C VAL A 73 4.46 -6.67 -7.89
N VAL A 74 3.54 -7.08 -8.77
CA VAL A 74 3.30 -8.50 -9.04
C VAL A 74 4.36 -9.16 -9.92
N ASN A 75 5.09 -8.38 -10.71
CA ASN A 75 6.10 -8.90 -11.64
C ASN A 75 7.55 -8.61 -11.19
N PRO A 76 8.48 -9.59 -11.31
CA PRO A 76 8.24 -10.98 -11.70
C PRO A 76 7.56 -11.80 -10.57
N PRO A 77 6.79 -12.85 -10.89
CA PRO A 77 6.15 -13.70 -9.88
C PRO A 77 7.18 -14.40 -8.98
N PHE A 78 6.83 -14.65 -7.71
CA PHE A 78 7.68 -15.36 -6.73
C PHE A 78 9.05 -14.72 -6.50
N THR A 79 9.11 -13.39 -6.58
CA THR A 79 10.30 -12.60 -6.30
C THR A 79 9.89 -11.40 -5.47
N THR A 80 10.63 -11.11 -4.39
CA THR A 80 10.47 -9.85 -3.66
C THR A 80 10.62 -8.68 -4.61
N ALA A 81 9.54 -7.92 -4.80
CA ALA A 81 9.51 -6.70 -5.58
C ALA A 81 8.97 -5.59 -4.67
N GLU A 82 9.72 -4.50 -4.57
CA GLU A 82 9.29 -3.27 -3.88
C GLU A 82 8.99 -2.20 -4.92
N THR A 83 7.90 -1.48 -4.74
CA THR A 83 7.42 -0.44 -5.62
C THR A 83 7.06 0.78 -4.78
N ILE A 84 7.86 1.84 -4.90
CA ILE A 84 7.49 3.17 -4.41
C ILE A 84 6.40 3.70 -5.36
N ALA A 85 5.15 3.65 -4.91
CA ALA A 85 4.01 4.12 -5.69
C ALA A 85 3.75 5.61 -5.51
N PHE A 86 4.23 6.19 -4.42
CA PHE A 86 4.13 7.62 -4.14
C PHE A 86 5.25 8.05 -3.20
N ASP A 87 5.85 9.22 -3.45
CA ASP A 87 6.82 9.88 -2.57
C ASP A 87 6.68 11.41 -2.70
N ARG A 88 6.62 12.11 -1.56
CA ARG A 88 6.54 13.58 -1.44
C ARG A 88 7.65 14.16 -0.55
N ARG A 89 8.71 13.39 -0.28
CA ARG A 89 9.87 13.89 0.47
C ARG A 89 10.67 14.93 -0.32
#